data_AF-X0V4U6-F1
#
_entry.id   AF-X0V4U6-F1
#
_cell.length_a   1.000
_cell.length_b   1.000
_cell.length_c   1.000
_cell.angle_alpha   90.00
_cell.angle_beta   90.00
_cell.angle_gamma   90.00
#
_symmetry.space_group_name_H-M   'P 1'
#
loop_
_entity.id
_entity.type
_entity.pdbx_description
1 polymer ?
#
loop_
_entity_poly.entity_id
_entity_poly.type
_entity_poly.pdbx_seq_one_letter_code
_entity_poly.pdbx_strand_id
1 'polypeptide(L)'
;AIYHLDGPDALMHLDDLLSISTLTGIQWVPGAGKDLTCSDTWMPVYKKIQAAGKNVVMDLFERPESLTHFYKTLDPKLLYTFCLFADKARAQFYLPKFLGGNFQGGEGNYRTFKKEYRKKIKSKKKC
;
A
#
# COMPACT_ATOMS: atom_id res chain seq x y z
N ALA A 1 -8.74 18.33 -1.53
CA ALA A 1 -7.69 18.49 -0.49
C ALA A 1 -7.55 17.20 0.31
N ILE A 2 -6.40 16.91 0.89
CA ILE A 2 -6.19 15.68 1.70
C ILE A 2 -5.88 16.11 3.14
N TYR A 3 -6.57 15.51 4.12
CA TYR A 3 -6.35 15.82 5.53
C TYR A 3 -5.42 14.79 6.18
N HIS A 4 -4.48 15.25 6.98
CA HIS A 4 -3.58 14.41 7.77
C HIS A 4 -4.24 14.08 9.11
N LEU A 5 -4.62 12.82 9.31
CA LEU A 5 -5.27 12.34 10.52
C LEU A 5 -4.27 11.49 11.33
N ASP A 6 -3.77 12.09 12.40
CA ASP A 6 -2.69 11.53 13.24
C ASP A 6 -3.22 11.02 14.57
N GLY A 7 -3.08 9.72 14.79
CA GLY A 7 -3.36 9.04 16.05
C GLY A 7 -4.81 8.56 16.22
N PRO A 8 -5.04 7.48 17.01
CA PRO A 8 -6.37 6.91 17.23
C PRO A 8 -7.34 7.87 17.91
N ASP A 9 -6.84 8.76 18.77
CA ASP A 9 -7.67 9.72 19.48
C ASP A 9 -8.35 10.71 18.51
N ALA A 10 -7.75 10.95 17.34
CA ALA A 10 -8.33 11.80 16.31
C ALA A 10 -9.44 11.10 15.49
N LEU A 11 -9.58 9.77 15.58
CA LEU A 11 -10.61 9.01 14.83
C LEU A 11 -12.04 9.42 15.20
N MET A 12 -12.25 10.01 16.38
CA MET A 12 -13.55 10.55 16.77
C MET A 12 -14.04 11.66 15.82
N HIS A 13 -13.14 12.34 15.12
CA HIS A 13 -13.44 13.40 14.14
C HIS A 13 -13.58 12.87 12.71
N LEU A 14 -13.39 11.57 12.48
CA LEU A 14 -13.36 11.02 11.12
C LEU A 14 -14.68 11.24 10.38
N ASP A 15 -15.83 11.07 11.04
CA ASP A 15 -17.14 11.29 10.39
C ASP A 15 -17.34 12.74 9.94
N ASP A 16 -16.97 13.70 10.79
CA ASP A 16 -17.03 15.12 10.47
C ASP A 16 -16.14 15.43 9.26
N LEU A 17 -14.90 14.92 9.25
CA LEU A 17 -13.97 15.10 8.13
C LEU A 17 -14.49 14.49 6.82
N LEU A 18 -15.10 13.30 6.88
CA LEU A 18 -15.65 12.63 5.69
C LEU A 18 -16.86 13.38 5.12
N SER A 19 -17.61 14.12 5.95
CA SER A 19 -18.74 14.96 5.51
C SER A 19 -18.32 16.18 4.69
N ILE A 20 -17.07 16.63 4.80
CA ILE A 20 -16.56 17.83 4.11
C ILE A 20 -16.43 17.53 2.61
N SER A 21 -17.21 18.24 1.79
CA SER A 21 -17.27 18.00 0.34
C SER A 21 -15.95 18.32 -0.39
N THR A 22 -15.24 19.36 0.03
CA THR A 22 -13.95 19.80 -0.56
C THR A 22 -12.76 18.92 -0.14
N LEU A 23 -12.94 18.11 0.91
CA LEU A 23 -11.98 17.11 1.30
C LEU A 23 -12.10 15.91 0.37
N THR A 24 -11.01 15.51 -0.27
CA THR A 24 -10.96 14.43 -1.25
C THR A 24 -10.29 13.18 -0.68
N GLY A 25 -9.69 13.24 0.50
CA GLY A 25 -9.02 12.09 1.10
C GLY A 25 -8.51 12.33 2.50
N ILE A 26 -8.13 11.23 3.15
CA ILE A 26 -7.52 11.18 4.47
C ILE A 26 -6.18 10.47 4.35
N GLN A 27 -5.11 11.10 4.83
CA GLN A 27 -3.87 10.43 5.16
C GLN A 27 -3.98 9.93 6.59
N TRP A 28 -3.97 8.62 6.78
CA TRP A 28 -4.03 8.01 8.10
C TRP A 28 -2.63 7.73 8.63
N VAL A 29 -2.35 8.20 9.84
CA VAL A 29 -1.11 7.94 10.57
C VAL A 29 -1.46 7.41 11.95
N PRO A 30 -1.14 6.15 12.29
CA PRO A 30 -1.47 5.56 13.58
C PRO A 30 -0.79 6.21 14.80
N GLY A 31 0.26 7.00 14.59
CA GLY A 31 1.08 7.56 15.66
C GLY A 31 2.05 6.55 16.31
N ALA A 32 2.92 7.05 17.19
CA ALA A 32 3.97 6.25 17.80
C ALA A 32 3.43 5.15 18.73
N GLY A 33 4.09 3.99 18.73
CA GLY A 33 3.74 2.86 19.60
C GLY A 33 2.45 2.11 19.22
N LYS A 34 1.86 2.44 18.06
CA LYS A 34 0.72 1.72 17.48
C LYS A 34 1.16 0.80 16.36
N ASP A 35 0.22 -0.06 15.94
CA ASP A 35 0.40 -0.90 14.76
C ASP A 35 0.73 -0.04 13.53
N LEU A 36 1.62 -0.55 12.68
CA LEU A 36 1.99 0.10 11.42
C LEU A 36 0.76 0.46 10.59
N THR A 37 0.86 1.50 9.76
CA THR A 37 -0.20 1.90 8.82
C THR A 37 -0.62 0.72 7.93
N CYS A 38 0.30 -0.14 7.54
CA CYS A 38 0.03 -1.36 6.78
C CYS A 38 -0.59 -2.53 7.57
N SER A 39 -1.04 -2.32 8.81
CA SER A 39 -1.71 -3.35 9.62
C SER A 39 -3.20 -3.45 9.29
N ASP A 40 -3.72 -4.68 9.23
CA ASP A 40 -5.16 -4.96 9.06
C ASP A 40 -6.01 -4.47 10.23
N THR A 41 -5.41 -4.19 11.39
CA THR A 41 -6.10 -3.53 12.53
C THR A 41 -6.76 -2.20 12.10
N TRP A 42 -6.18 -1.50 11.12
CA TRP A 42 -6.70 -0.24 10.59
C TRP A 42 -7.63 -0.41 9.38
N MET A 43 -7.86 -1.64 8.91
CA MET A 43 -8.74 -1.91 7.77
C MET A 43 -10.16 -1.34 7.93
N PRO A 44 -10.79 -1.35 9.13
CA PRO A 44 -12.08 -0.69 9.32
C PRO A 44 -12.04 0.82 9.03
N VAL A 45 -10.93 1.51 9.38
CA VAL A 45 -10.73 2.94 9.11
C VAL A 45 -10.66 3.17 7.60
N TYR A 46 -9.87 2.37 6.88
CA TYR A 46 -9.72 2.49 5.43
C TYR A 46 -11.02 2.24 4.68
N LYS A 47 -11.76 1.20 5.06
CA LYS A 47 -13.07 0.89 4.47
C LYS A 47 -14.08 2.00 4.72
N LYS A 48 -14.07 2.61 5.92
CA LYS A 48 -14.93 3.75 6.25
C LYS A 48 -14.62 4.97 5.37
N ILE A 49 -13.35 5.29 5.18
CA ILE A 49 -12.91 6.39 4.30
C ILE A 49 -13.37 6.15 2.86
N GLN A 50 -13.16 4.94 2.32
CA GLN A 50 -13.55 4.61 0.94
C GLN A 50 -15.06 4.52 0.76
N ALA A 51 -15.81 4.07 1.77
CA ALA A 51 -17.28 4.06 1.73
C ALA A 51 -17.86 5.48 1.59
N ALA A 52 -17.16 6.50 2.09
CA ALA A 52 -17.49 7.91 1.88
C ALA A 52 -17.01 8.47 0.52
N GLY A 53 -16.48 7.62 -0.37
CA GLY A 53 -15.95 8.02 -1.67
C GLY A 53 -14.66 8.84 -1.60
N LYS A 54 -13.93 8.78 -0.47
CA LYS A 54 -12.70 9.54 -0.24
C LYS A 54 -11.47 8.67 -0.44
N ASN A 55 -10.38 9.31 -0.84
CA ASN A 55 -9.09 8.64 -1.01
C ASN A 55 -8.47 8.29 0.34
N VAL A 56 -7.88 7.10 0.45
CA VAL A 56 -6.99 6.73 1.55
C VAL A 56 -5.56 6.99 1.10
N VAL A 57 -4.83 7.79 1.86
CA VAL A 57 -3.38 7.94 1.71
C VAL A 57 -2.70 7.16 2.83
N MET A 58 -1.87 6.19 2.46
CA MET A 58 -1.14 5.36 3.42
C MET A 58 0.31 5.17 3.01
N ASP A 59 1.16 5.16 4.02
CA ASP A 59 2.57 4.87 3.88
C ASP A 59 2.83 3.36 4.06
N LEU A 60 3.59 2.79 3.13
CA LEU A 60 3.97 1.37 3.13
C LEU A 60 5.50 1.19 3.14
N PHE A 61 6.29 2.18 3.57
CA PHE A 61 7.75 2.05 3.64
C PHE A 61 8.24 0.88 4.48
N GLU A 62 7.62 0.62 5.63
CA GLU A 62 8.08 -0.40 6.57
C GLU A 62 7.82 -1.81 6.04
N ARG A 63 6.74 -1.99 5.28
CA ARG A 63 6.32 -3.29 4.71
C ARG A 63 5.79 -3.13 3.29
N PRO A 64 6.64 -2.80 2.32
CA PRO A 64 6.24 -2.57 0.94
C PRO A 64 5.65 -3.83 0.28
N GLU A 65 5.94 -5.03 0.80
CA GLU A 65 5.33 -6.29 0.37
C GLU A 65 3.82 -6.37 0.63
N SER A 66 3.28 -5.55 1.54
CA SER A 66 1.84 -5.51 1.84
C SER A 66 1.01 -4.80 0.77
N LEU A 67 1.66 -4.09 -0.17
CA LEU A 67 1.00 -3.30 -1.22
C LEU A 67 -0.11 -4.07 -1.95
N THR A 68 0.18 -5.30 -2.38
CA THR A 68 -0.78 -6.13 -3.11
C THR A 68 -1.98 -6.53 -2.25
N HIS A 69 -1.77 -6.77 -0.96
CA HIS A 69 -2.86 -7.08 -0.03
C HIS A 69 -3.86 -5.92 0.04
N PHE A 70 -3.37 -4.68 0.21
CA PHE A 70 -4.22 -3.49 0.26
C PHE A 70 -4.93 -3.22 -1.08
N TYR A 71 -4.25 -3.39 -2.22
CA TYR A 71 -4.91 -3.25 -3.52
C TYR A 71 -5.99 -4.33 -3.79
N LYS A 72 -5.89 -5.51 -3.19
CA LYS A 72 -6.91 -6.56 -3.34
C LYS A 72 -8.10 -6.35 -2.40
N THR A 73 -7.88 -5.69 -1.26
CA THR A 73 -8.88 -5.56 -0.20
C THR A 73 -9.59 -4.21 -0.19
N LEU A 74 -8.99 -3.18 -0.76
CA LEU A 74 -9.53 -1.82 -0.90
C LEU A 74 -9.78 -1.51 -2.38
N ASP A 75 -10.58 -0.47 -2.68
CA ASP A 75 -10.72 0.05 -4.04
C ASP A 75 -9.39 0.70 -4.48
N PRO A 76 -8.71 0.16 -5.50
CA PRO A 76 -7.45 0.73 -5.99
C PRO A 76 -7.58 2.16 -6.53
N LYS A 77 -8.76 2.58 -6.96
CA LYS A 77 -9.00 3.93 -7.50
C LYS A 77 -9.00 5.00 -6.41
N LEU A 78 -9.25 4.58 -5.16
CA LEU A 78 -9.30 5.44 -3.98
C LEU A 78 -8.10 5.21 -3.05
N LEU A 79 -6.98 4.69 -3.59
CA LEU A 79 -5.78 4.40 -2.81
C LEU A 79 -4.59 5.17 -3.35
N TYR A 80 -3.95 5.94 -2.47
CA TYR A 80 -2.71 6.65 -2.73
C TYR A 80 -1.67 6.11 -1.78
N THR A 81 -0.56 5.66 -2.30
CA THR A 81 0.49 5.07 -1.48
C THR A 81 1.86 5.32 -2.05
N PHE A 82 2.84 5.31 -1.16
CA PHE A 82 4.25 5.35 -1.50
C PHE A 82 4.97 4.19 -0.81
N CYS A 83 5.89 3.57 -1.52
CA CYS A 83 6.69 2.48 -0.99
C CYS A 83 8.04 2.42 -1.72
N LEU A 84 9.04 1.82 -1.07
CA LEU A 84 10.38 1.65 -1.62
C LEU A 84 10.77 0.18 -1.61
N PHE A 85 11.34 -0.28 -2.73
CA PHE A 85 11.96 -1.60 -2.81
C PHE A 85 13.47 -1.45 -2.90
N ALA A 86 14.21 -2.18 -2.06
CA ALA A 86 15.67 -2.13 -2.03
C ALA A 86 16.35 -2.55 -3.35
N ASP A 87 15.66 -3.32 -4.20
CA ASP A 87 16.17 -3.72 -5.51
C ASP A 87 15.05 -3.99 -6.52
N LYS A 88 15.39 -3.98 -7.81
CA LYS A 88 14.46 -4.25 -8.91
C LYS A 88 13.83 -5.64 -8.84
N ALA A 89 14.51 -6.64 -8.26
CA ALA A 89 13.95 -7.99 -8.14
C ALA A 89 12.78 -7.99 -7.14
N ARG A 90 12.92 -7.31 -5.99
CA ARG A 90 11.84 -7.13 -5.03
C ARG A 90 10.68 -6.37 -5.63
N ALA A 91 10.94 -5.27 -6.33
CA ALA A 91 9.89 -4.52 -7.03
C ALA A 91 9.12 -5.41 -8.02
N GLN A 92 9.82 -6.17 -8.86
CA GLN A 92 9.17 -7.08 -9.81
C GLN A 92 8.40 -8.22 -9.16
N PHE A 93 8.82 -8.64 -7.97
CA PHE A 93 8.14 -9.68 -7.22
C PHE A 93 6.87 -9.16 -6.54
N TYR A 94 6.97 -8.08 -5.78
CA TYR A 94 5.88 -7.60 -4.92
C TYR A 94 4.91 -6.62 -5.59
N LEU A 95 5.31 -5.91 -6.65
CA LEU A 95 4.39 -4.99 -7.32
C LEU A 95 3.22 -5.77 -7.97
N PRO A 96 1.99 -5.24 -7.92
CA PRO A 96 0.90 -5.69 -8.75
C PRO A 96 1.23 -5.65 -10.25
N LYS A 97 0.62 -6.55 -11.03
CA LYS A 97 0.88 -6.65 -12.48
C LYS A 97 0.62 -5.34 -13.23
N PHE A 98 -0.42 -4.59 -12.86
CA PHE A 98 -0.76 -3.31 -13.49
C PHE A 98 0.25 -2.19 -13.17
N LEU A 99 1.07 -2.35 -12.12
CA LEU A 99 2.17 -1.43 -11.77
C LEU A 99 3.53 -1.92 -12.32
N GLY A 100 3.54 -2.86 -13.25
CA GLY A 100 4.77 -3.39 -13.86
C GLY A 100 5.44 -4.51 -13.06
N GLY A 101 4.74 -5.07 -12.07
CA GLY A 101 5.15 -6.32 -11.43
C GLY A 101 5.01 -7.53 -12.35
N ASN A 102 5.87 -8.51 -12.16
CA ASN A 102 5.94 -9.71 -13.01
C ASN A 102 5.55 -10.99 -12.27
N PHE A 103 5.22 -10.92 -10.97
CA PHE A 103 5.00 -12.10 -10.14
C PHE A 103 3.84 -11.95 -9.14
N GLN A 104 2.61 -11.94 -9.66
CA GLN A 104 1.34 -12.02 -8.89
C GLN A 104 1.22 -11.08 -7.67
N GLY A 105 2.01 -10.01 -7.60
CA GLY A 105 2.03 -9.10 -6.46
C GLY A 105 2.61 -9.69 -5.17
N GLY A 106 3.56 -10.62 -5.27
CA GLY A 106 4.27 -11.17 -4.11
C GLY A 106 3.75 -12.53 -3.64
N GLU A 107 2.78 -13.13 -4.34
CA GLU A 107 2.37 -14.50 -4.08
C GLU A 107 3.49 -15.49 -4.44
N GLY A 108 3.72 -16.48 -3.57
CA GLY A 108 4.74 -17.51 -3.77
C GLY A 108 6.06 -17.26 -3.04
N ASN A 109 7.14 -17.90 -3.51
CA ASN A 109 8.44 -17.90 -2.80
C ASN A 109 9.46 -16.94 -3.46
N TYR A 110 9.80 -15.86 -2.78
CA TYR A 110 10.78 -14.87 -3.28
C TYR A 110 12.17 -15.47 -3.56
N ARG A 111 12.63 -16.47 -2.79
CA ARG A 111 13.96 -17.09 -3.01
C ARG A 111 13.99 -17.83 -4.35
N THR A 112 12.93 -18.58 -4.65
CA THR A 112 12.77 -19.28 -5.94
C THR A 112 12.72 -18.27 -7.08
N PHE A 113 11.87 -17.24 -6.98
CA PHE A 113 11.80 -16.16 -7.96
C PHE A 113 13.16 -15.48 -8.19
N LYS A 114 13.88 -15.14 -7.12
CA LYS A 114 15.18 -14.45 -7.21
C LYS A 114 16.23 -15.29 -7.92
N LYS A 115 16.22 -16.62 -7.73
CA LYS A 115 17.11 -17.56 -8.42
C LYS A 115 16.86 -17.52 -9.94
N GLU A 116 15.60 -17.55 -10.36
CA GLU A 116 15.21 -17.49 -11.76
C GLU A 116 15.48 -16.12 -12.39
N TYR A 117 15.13 -15.04 -11.68
CA TYR A 117 15.40 -13.67 -12.11
C TYR A 117 16.90 -13.44 -12.40
N ARG A 118 17.78 -13.94 -11.52
CA ARG A 118 19.24 -13.87 -11.72
C ARG A 118 19.71 -14.66 -12.94
N LYS A 119 19.13 -15.86 -13.20
CA LYS A 119 19.44 -16.63 -14.40
C LYS A 119 19.05 -15.87 -15.67
N LYS A 120 17.86 -15.27 -15.70
CA LYS A 120 17.35 -14.47 -16.83
C LYS A 120 18.25 -13.27 -17.13
N ILE A 121 18.68 -12.52 -16.10
CA ILE A 121 19.60 -11.38 -16.29
C ILE A 121 20.95 -11.83 -16.84
N LYS A 122 21.53 -12.93 -16.31
CA LYS A 122 22.82 -13.45 -16.80
C LYS A 122 22.74 -13.87 -18.27
N SER A 123 21.65 -14.49 -18.69
CA SER A 123 21.43 -14.87 -20.09
C SER A 123 21.32 -13.64 -21.01
N LYS A 124 20.60 -12.59 -20.59
CA LYS A 124 20.48 -11.33 -21.36
C LYS A 124 21.80 -10.55 -21.50
N LYS A 125 22.77 -10.76 -20.62
CA LYS A 125 24.10 -10.14 -20.72
C LYS A 125 25.06 -10.87 -21.65
N LYS A 126 24.70 -12.08 -22.12
CA LYS A 126 25.52 -12.90 -23.03
C LYS A 126 25.12 -12.78 -24.50
N CYS A 127 24.01 -12.08 -24.78
CA CYS A 127 23.60 -11.63 -26.11
C CYS A 127 23.93 -10.15 -26.24
#